data_AF-A0AAU6AV62-F1
#
_entry.id   AF-A0AAU6AV62-F1
#
_cell.length_a   1.000
_cell.length_b   1.000
_cell.length_c   1.000
_cell.angle_alpha   90.00
_cell.angle_beta   90.00
_cell.angle_gamma   90.00
#
_symmetry.space_group_name_H-M   'P 1'
#
loop_
_entity.id
_entity.type
_entity.pdbx_description
1 polymer ?
#
loop_
_entity_poly.entity_id
_entity_poly.type
_entity_poly.pdbx_seq_one_letter_code
_entity_poly.pdbx_strand_id
1 'polypeptide(L)'
;MTNPDPSRYAAQVRTRAAEAGVDPQLVMAILYNESYKPHDPELERAWQKIKPDAAFGVANMHRATFDQTKHGRPFAARTWEQLPDDPDLAIQAEAWYLHDLSAQLPAAHGKYQTSELLALGYNTGPGNMKAFARGTKPGAQAQTYLDTFRTNQAKAATALG
;
A
#
# COMPACT_ATOMS: atom_id res chain seq x y z
N MET A 1 -9.27 -12.98 17.15
CA MET A 1 -9.07 -13.31 15.73
C MET A 1 -7.72 -12.77 15.32
N THR A 2 -6.84 -13.64 14.82
CA THR A 2 -5.52 -13.27 14.28
C THR A 2 -5.70 -12.68 12.88
N ASN A 3 -4.97 -11.61 12.56
CA ASN A 3 -4.94 -11.06 11.21
C ASN A 3 -4.42 -12.15 10.25
N PRO A 4 -5.08 -12.44 9.11
CA PRO A 4 -4.54 -13.39 8.14
C PRO A 4 -3.12 -12.96 7.70
N ASP A 5 -2.19 -13.91 7.70
CA ASP A 5 -0.82 -13.68 7.23
C ASP A 5 -0.83 -13.21 5.76
N PRO A 6 -0.20 -12.06 5.42
CA PRO A 6 -0.14 -11.53 4.06
C PRO A 6 0.42 -12.50 3.01
N SER A 7 1.25 -13.49 3.40
CA SER A 7 1.78 -14.50 2.48
C SER A 7 0.71 -15.24 1.69
N ARG A 8 -0.50 -15.39 2.24
CA ARG A 8 -1.63 -16.04 1.55
C ARG A 8 -2.06 -15.30 0.28
N TYR A 9 -1.69 -14.03 0.13
CA TYR A 9 -2.03 -13.18 -1.02
C TYR A 9 -0.94 -13.16 -2.10
N ALA A 10 0.11 -13.98 -2.00
CA ALA A 10 1.24 -13.93 -2.94
C ALA A 10 0.83 -14.06 -4.42
N ALA A 11 -0.18 -14.88 -4.73
CA ALA A 11 -0.67 -15.02 -6.10
C ALA A 11 -1.36 -13.75 -6.62
N GLN A 12 -2.23 -13.14 -5.80
CA GLN A 12 -2.86 -11.85 -6.12
C GLN A 12 -1.79 -10.77 -6.29
N VAL A 13 -0.83 -10.69 -5.36
CA VAL A 13 0.26 -9.69 -5.43
C VAL A 13 1.02 -9.78 -6.74
N ARG A 14 1.47 -10.97 -7.16
CA ARG A 14 2.17 -11.13 -8.45
C ARG A 14 1.31 -10.66 -9.62
N THR A 15 0.04 -11.06 -9.62
CA THR A 15 -0.89 -10.74 -10.71
C THR A 15 -1.11 -9.23 -10.82
N ARG A 16 -1.43 -8.57 -9.70
CA ARG A 16 -1.75 -7.14 -9.68
C ARG A 16 -0.54 -6.25 -9.81
N ALA A 17 0.60 -6.65 -9.26
CA ALA A 17 1.87 -5.96 -9.46
C ALA A 17 2.28 -5.98 -10.94
N ALA A 18 2.15 -7.13 -11.61
CA ALA A 18 2.39 -7.23 -13.05
C ALA A 18 1.40 -6.37 -13.87
N GLU A 19 0.11 -6.39 -13.51
CA GLU A 19 -0.92 -5.55 -14.13
C GLU A 19 -0.58 -4.05 -14.07
N ALA A 20 -0.10 -3.58 -12.92
CA ALA A 20 0.28 -2.19 -12.70
C ALA A 20 1.73 -1.86 -13.11
N GLY A 21 2.54 -2.85 -13.50
CA GLY A 21 3.95 -2.65 -13.84
C GLY A 21 4.82 -2.20 -12.66
N VAL A 22 4.55 -2.72 -11.46
CA VAL A 22 5.33 -2.44 -10.23
C VAL A 22 5.99 -3.71 -9.70
N ASP A 23 6.98 -3.55 -8.82
CA ASP A 23 7.67 -4.68 -8.19
C ASP A 23 6.72 -5.42 -7.21
N PRO A 24 6.45 -6.73 -7.39
CA PRO A 24 5.61 -7.48 -6.46
C PRO A 24 6.17 -7.54 -5.04
N GLN A 25 7.51 -7.49 -4.86
CA GLN A 25 8.11 -7.49 -3.53
C GLN A 25 7.81 -6.18 -2.78
N LEU A 26 7.73 -5.05 -3.48
CA LEU A 26 7.30 -3.78 -2.91
C LEU A 26 5.86 -3.85 -2.39
N VAL A 27 4.94 -4.36 -3.22
CA VAL A 27 3.52 -4.56 -2.85
C VAL A 27 3.41 -5.48 -1.64
N MET A 28 4.05 -6.66 -1.68
CA MET A 28 3.99 -7.60 -0.55
C MET A 28 4.59 -7.03 0.74
N ALA A 29 5.69 -6.25 0.64
CA ALA A 29 6.32 -5.64 1.81
C ALA A 29 5.44 -4.54 2.46
N ILE A 30 4.67 -3.80 1.66
CA ILE A 30 3.69 -2.83 2.17
C ILE A 30 2.51 -3.56 2.83
N LEU A 31 1.97 -4.61 2.23
CA LEU A 31 0.93 -5.44 2.89
C LEU A 31 1.37 -5.96 4.27
N TYR A 32 2.62 -6.45 4.38
CA TYR A 32 3.17 -6.81 5.68
C TYR A 32 3.26 -5.63 6.65
N ASN A 33 3.55 -4.43 6.16
CA ASN A 33 3.60 -3.23 6.98
C ASN A 33 2.21 -2.82 7.49
N GLU A 34 1.18 -2.94 6.66
CA GLU A 34 -0.21 -2.60 7.01
C GLU A 34 -0.87 -3.64 7.93
N SER A 35 -0.35 -4.86 7.96
CA SER A 35 -0.87 -5.97 8.78
C SER A 35 -0.72 -5.81 10.31
N TYR A 36 -0.22 -4.67 10.80
CA TYR A 36 -0.03 -4.39 12.23
C TYR A 36 -1.35 -4.34 13.04
N LYS A 37 -2.49 -4.14 12.35
CA LYS A 37 -3.84 -4.20 12.92
C LYS A 37 -4.67 -5.28 12.24
N PRO A 38 -5.66 -5.91 12.93
CA PRO A 38 -6.56 -6.85 12.28
C PRO A 38 -7.39 -6.20 11.17
N HIS A 39 -7.48 -6.84 10.00
CA HIS A 39 -8.37 -6.47 8.90
C HIS A 39 -9.59 -7.39 8.85
N ASP A 40 -10.37 -7.36 9.93
CA ASP A 40 -11.62 -8.11 9.99
C ASP A 40 -12.73 -7.31 9.27
N PRO A 41 -13.41 -7.88 8.25
CA PRO A 41 -14.36 -7.13 7.43
C PRO A 41 -15.56 -6.59 8.23
N GLU A 42 -16.05 -7.33 9.22
CA GLU A 42 -17.20 -6.92 10.05
C GLU A 42 -16.81 -5.75 10.96
N LEU A 43 -15.62 -5.81 11.56
CA LEU A 43 -15.07 -4.70 12.36
C LEU A 43 -14.80 -3.46 11.50
N GLU A 44 -14.23 -3.61 10.31
CA GLU A 44 -13.97 -2.48 9.40
C GLU A 44 -15.28 -1.80 8.97
N ARG A 45 -16.34 -2.56 8.64
CA ARG A 45 -17.67 -2.01 8.34
C ARG A 45 -18.33 -1.33 9.54
N ALA A 46 -18.19 -1.90 10.74
CA ALA A 46 -18.69 -1.25 11.95
C ALA A 46 -17.96 0.09 12.19
N TRP A 47 -16.64 0.10 12.00
CA TRP A 47 -15.81 1.29 12.12
C TRP A 47 -16.13 2.35 11.07
N GLN A 48 -16.46 1.95 9.84
CA GLN A 48 -16.86 2.86 8.76
C GLN A 48 -18.05 3.74 9.13
N LYS A 49 -19.02 3.20 9.86
CA LYS A 49 -20.20 3.96 10.31
C LYS A 49 -19.81 5.08 11.28
N ILE A 50 -18.66 4.97 11.94
CA ILE A 50 -18.16 5.91 12.95
C ILE A 50 -17.10 6.85 12.36
N LYS A 51 -16.24 6.35 11.46
CA LYS A 51 -15.19 7.09 10.77
C LYS A 51 -15.29 6.87 9.26
N PRO A 52 -16.11 7.68 8.56
CA PRO A 52 -16.41 7.47 7.14
C PRO A 52 -15.19 7.59 6.22
N ASP A 53 -14.13 8.28 6.66
CA ASP A 53 -12.88 8.48 5.91
C ASP A 53 -11.71 7.65 6.45
N ALA A 54 -12.00 6.54 7.14
CA ALA A 54 -10.99 5.59 7.60
C ALA A 54 -10.23 4.96 6.40
N ALA A 55 -9.31 4.06 6.71
CA ALA A 55 -8.58 3.28 5.72
C ALA A 55 -8.89 1.79 5.92
N PHE A 56 -9.11 1.08 4.82
CA PHE A 56 -9.70 -0.27 4.81
C PHE A 56 -9.01 -1.27 3.91
N GLY A 57 -9.36 -2.54 4.11
CA GLY A 57 -8.81 -3.67 3.42
C GLY A 57 -7.38 -3.97 3.87
N VAL A 58 -6.84 -5.07 3.35
CA VAL A 58 -5.50 -5.57 3.70
C VAL A 58 -4.37 -4.61 3.34
N ALA A 59 -4.63 -3.66 2.43
CA ALA A 59 -3.70 -2.61 2.04
C ALA A 59 -3.92 -1.30 2.82
N ASN A 60 -4.89 -1.25 3.75
CA ASN A 60 -5.19 -0.08 4.58
C ASN A 60 -5.32 1.22 3.75
N MET A 61 -6.17 1.20 2.72
CA MET A 61 -6.27 2.29 1.76
C MET A 61 -7.36 3.29 2.13
N HIS A 62 -7.04 4.59 2.04
CA HIS A 62 -8.01 5.69 2.23
C HIS A 62 -8.94 5.87 1.03
N ARG A 63 -10.18 6.33 1.30
CA ARG A 63 -11.21 6.55 0.29
C ARG A 63 -10.79 7.50 -0.83
N ALA A 64 -10.27 8.68 -0.48
CA ALA A 64 -9.85 9.67 -1.47
C ALA A 64 -8.74 9.13 -2.40
N THR A 65 -7.79 8.38 -1.84
CA THR A 65 -6.73 7.71 -2.61
C THR A 65 -7.33 6.67 -3.54
N PHE A 66 -8.18 5.77 -3.03
CA PHE A 66 -8.83 4.74 -3.86
C PHE A 66 -9.64 5.35 -5.01
N ASP A 67 -10.47 6.35 -4.70
CA ASP A 67 -11.30 7.00 -5.70
C ASP A 67 -10.46 7.70 -6.74
N GLN A 68 -9.33 8.32 -6.39
CA GLN A 68 -8.40 8.87 -7.38
C GLN A 68 -7.76 7.77 -8.22
N THR A 69 -7.19 6.74 -7.60
CA THR A 69 -6.41 5.67 -8.27
C THR A 69 -7.25 4.87 -9.27
N LYS A 70 -8.54 4.65 -9.00
CA LYS A 70 -9.38 3.79 -9.86
C LYS A 70 -9.71 4.39 -11.24
N HIS A 71 -9.51 5.68 -11.44
CA HIS A 71 -9.91 6.37 -12.68
C HIS A 71 -9.19 5.80 -13.90
N GLY A 72 -9.96 5.33 -14.89
CA GLY A 72 -9.41 4.77 -16.14
C GLY A 72 -8.73 3.40 -15.99
N ARG A 73 -8.90 2.71 -14.85
CA ARG A 73 -8.30 1.40 -14.58
C ARG A 73 -9.37 0.27 -14.66
N PRO A 74 -8.97 -1.02 -14.71
CA PRO A 74 -9.92 -2.14 -14.79
C PRO A 74 -10.96 -2.21 -13.66
N PHE A 75 -10.68 -1.54 -12.53
CA PHE A 75 -11.56 -1.48 -11.37
C PHE A 75 -12.27 -0.12 -11.20
N ALA A 76 -12.36 0.71 -12.24
CA ALA A 76 -12.98 2.04 -12.17
C ALA A 76 -14.44 2.03 -11.67
N ALA A 77 -15.19 0.96 -11.94
CA ALA A 77 -16.57 0.79 -11.50
C ALA A 77 -16.70 0.29 -10.05
N ARG A 78 -15.58 -0.03 -9.39
CA ARG A 78 -15.56 -0.55 -8.01
C ARG A 78 -15.61 0.61 -7.01
N THR A 79 -16.04 0.30 -5.80
CA THR A 79 -16.17 1.28 -4.72
C THR A 79 -15.27 0.94 -3.54
N TRP A 80 -14.84 1.97 -2.82
CA TRP A 80 -13.94 1.84 -1.69
C TRP A 80 -14.53 0.99 -0.55
N GLU A 81 -15.85 0.99 -0.42
CA GLU A 81 -16.58 0.20 0.57
C GLU A 81 -16.47 -1.31 0.35
N GLN A 82 -15.98 -1.75 -0.81
CA GLN A 82 -15.75 -3.16 -1.11
C GLN A 82 -14.41 -3.68 -0.58
N LEU A 83 -13.47 -2.78 -0.21
CA LEU A 83 -12.12 -3.16 0.22
C LEU A 83 -12.05 -4.13 1.40
N PRO A 84 -12.90 -4.02 2.45
CA PRO A 84 -12.87 -4.98 3.56
C PRO A 84 -13.15 -6.42 3.10
N ASP A 85 -14.05 -6.59 2.12
CA ASP A 85 -14.54 -7.92 1.69
C ASP A 85 -13.79 -8.47 0.47
N ASP A 86 -13.03 -7.62 -0.24
CA ASP A 86 -12.32 -7.97 -1.48
C ASP A 86 -10.82 -7.65 -1.35
N PRO A 87 -10.02 -8.57 -0.77
CA PRO A 87 -8.58 -8.39 -0.67
C PRO A 87 -7.88 -8.25 -2.03
N ASP A 88 -8.41 -8.87 -3.09
CA ASP A 88 -7.82 -8.75 -4.43
C ASP A 88 -8.01 -7.32 -4.98
N LEU A 89 -9.17 -6.71 -4.76
CA LEU A 89 -9.40 -5.29 -5.07
C LEU A 89 -8.48 -4.37 -4.26
N ALA A 90 -8.28 -4.65 -2.96
CA ALA A 90 -7.36 -3.87 -2.12
C ALA A 90 -5.92 -3.91 -2.67
N ILE A 91 -5.45 -5.09 -3.06
CA ILE A 91 -4.12 -5.29 -3.64
C ILE A 91 -4.02 -4.66 -5.03
N GLN A 92 -5.09 -4.74 -5.84
CA GLN A 92 -5.14 -4.07 -7.15
C GLN A 92 -5.03 -2.55 -7.01
N ALA A 93 -5.76 -1.96 -6.06
CA ALA A 93 -5.71 -0.53 -5.80
C ALA A 93 -4.35 -0.09 -5.25
N GLU A 94 -3.74 -0.88 -4.36
CA GLU A 94 -2.37 -0.67 -3.88
C GLU A 94 -1.36 -0.63 -5.02
N ALA A 95 -1.37 -1.67 -5.88
CA ALA A 95 -0.42 -1.79 -6.99
C ALA A 95 -0.52 -0.59 -7.95
N TRP A 96 -1.74 -0.18 -8.31
CA TRP A 96 -1.96 0.98 -9.17
C TRP A 96 -1.61 2.31 -8.48
N TYR A 97 -1.81 2.44 -7.17
CA TYR A 97 -1.39 3.64 -6.46
C TYR A 97 0.15 3.76 -6.41
N LEU A 98 0.85 2.63 -6.23
CA LEU A 98 2.32 2.59 -6.31
C LEU A 98 2.82 2.94 -7.72
N HIS A 99 2.12 2.50 -8.77
CA HIS A 99 2.38 2.94 -10.14
C HIS A 99 2.29 4.46 -10.26
N ASP A 100 1.19 5.06 -9.78
CA ASP A 100 0.98 6.51 -9.87
C ASP A 100 1.98 7.30 -9.02
N LEU A 101 2.45 6.75 -7.89
CA LEU A 101 3.54 7.32 -7.10
C LEU A 101 4.87 7.25 -7.84
N SER A 102 5.17 6.14 -8.52
CA SER A 102 6.41 5.95 -9.27
C SER A 102 6.55 6.97 -10.41
N ALA A 103 5.45 7.28 -11.10
CA ALA A 103 5.41 8.31 -12.14
C ALA A 103 5.68 9.74 -11.61
N GLN A 104 5.57 9.94 -10.29
CA GLN A 104 5.78 11.23 -9.64
C GLN A 104 7.15 11.39 -8.98
N LEU A 105 7.97 10.34 -8.96
CA LEU A 105 9.31 10.42 -8.40
C LEU A 105 10.23 11.23 -9.32
N PRO A 106 11.12 12.07 -8.73
CA PRO A 106 12.17 12.70 -9.52
C PRO A 106 13.13 11.64 -10.04
N ALA A 107 13.63 11.81 -11.27
CA ALA A 107 14.54 10.87 -11.92
C ALA A 107 15.83 10.62 -11.13
N ALA A 108 16.29 11.64 -10.39
CA ALA A 108 17.37 11.52 -9.42
C ALA A 108 16.80 11.79 -8.02
N HIS A 109 17.02 10.86 -7.11
CA HIS A 109 16.71 10.98 -5.70
C HIS A 109 17.91 10.50 -4.89
N GLY A 110 18.09 11.10 -3.71
CA GLY A 110 19.28 10.91 -2.89
C GLY A 110 19.37 9.55 -2.19
N LYS A 111 19.60 9.59 -0.88
CA LYS A 111 19.96 8.44 -0.02
C LYS A 111 18.97 7.26 0.07
N TYR A 112 17.79 7.36 -0.53
CA TYR A 112 16.74 6.34 -0.41
C TYR A 112 16.59 5.58 -1.72
N GLN A 113 16.37 4.27 -1.61
CA GLN A 113 16.00 3.44 -2.75
C GLN A 113 14.60 3.82 -3.23
N THR A 114 14.32 3.58 -4.51
CA THR A 114 13.00 3.85 -5.11
C THR A 114 11.88 3.15 -4.33
N SER A 115 12.06 1.88 -3.95
CA SER A 115 11.09 1.12 -3.15
C SER A 115 10.81 1.75 -1.78
N GLU A 116 11.82 2.32 -1.12
CA GLU A 116 11.68 3.00 0.16
C GLU A 116 10.90 4.31 0.01
N LEU A 117 11.15 5.06 -1.07
CA LEU A 117 10.41 6.27 -1.37
C LEU A 117 8.96 5.98 -1.71
N LEU A 118 8.69 4.90 -2.46
CA LEU A 118 7.32 4.48 -2.76
C LEU A 118 6.58 4.02 -1.50
N ALA A 119 7.22 3.27 -0.61
CA ALA A 119 6.65 2.90 0.68
C ALA A 119 6.36 4.15 1.56
N LEU A 120 7.28 5.11 1.62
CA LEU A 120 7.04 6.38 2.30
C LEU A 120 5.91 7.18 1.65
N GLY A 121 5.82 7.18 0.32
CA GLY A 121 4.74 7.84 -0.42
C GLY A 121 3.38 7.19 -0.21
N TYR A 122 3.36 5.87 -0.05
CA TYR A 122 2.16 5.13 0.34
C TYR A 122 1.67 5.58 1.72
N ASN A 123 2.58 5.64 2.70
CA ASN A 123 2.25 6.01 4.08
C ASN A 123 1.94 7.51 4.28
N THR A 124 2.64 8.39 3.56
CA THR A 124 2.66 9.85 3.87
C THR A 124 2.16 10.73 2.72
N GLY A 125 1.82 10.13 1.58
CA GLY A 125 1.37 10.82 0.37
C GLY A 125 2.50 11.32 -0.55
N PRO A 126 2.16 11.67 -1.81
CA PRO A 126 3.13 12.03 -2.85
C PRO A 126 3.94 13.29 -2.54
N GLY A 127 3.36 14.26 -1.83
CA GLY A 127 4.06 15.50 -1.46
C GLY A 127 5.26 15.25 -0.55
N ASN A 128 5.05 14.44 0.50
CA ASN A 128 6.10 14.04 1.43
C ASN A 128 7.13 13.13 0.77
N MET A 129 6.69 12.18 -0.06
CA MET A 129 7.59 11.36 -0.88
C MET A 129 8.58 12.22 -1.68
N LYS A 130 8.08 13.24 -2.39
CA LYS A 130 8.91 14.18 -3.16
C LYS A 130 9.86 14.99 -2.26
N ALA A 131 9.43 15.37 -1.05
CA ALA A 131 10.30 16.04 -0.09
C ALA A 131 11.43 15.12 0.39
N PHE A 132 11.12 13.86 0.72
CA PHE A 132 12.12 12.86 1.11
C PHE A 132 13.10 12.55 -0.02
N ALA A 133 12.62 12.46 -1.27
CA ALA A 133 13.44 12.28 -2.46
C ALA A 133 14.48 13.41 -2.64
N ARG A 134 14.12 14.64 -2.21
CA ARG A 134 15.01 15.81 -2.18
C ARG A 134 15.86 15.94 -0.91
N GLY A 135 15.80 14.98 0.00
CA GLY A 135 16.67 14.90 1.17
C GLY A 135 16.05 15.34 2.51
N THR A 136 14.76 15.73 2.53
CA THR A 136 14.05 15.94 3.81
C THR A 136 14.09 14.65 4.64
N LYS A 137 14.37 14.77 5.94
CA LYS A 137 14.36 13.62 6.85
C LYS A 137 12.92 13.26 7.23
N PRO A 138 12.52 11.97 7.19
CA PRO A 138 11.26 11.53 7.76
C PRO A 138 11.17 11.88 9.25
N GLY A 139 9.97 12.26 9.70
CA GLY A 139 9.67 12.34 11.13
C GLY A 139 9.60 10.96 11.77
N ALA A 140 9.48 10.89 13.10
CA ALA A 140 9.55 9.64 13.86
C ALA A 140 8.59 8.54 13.34
N GLN A 141 7.33 8.88 13.07
CA GLN A 141 6.34 7.91 12.58
C GLN A 141 6.69 7.34 11.20
N ALA A 142 7.05 8.21 10.24
CA ALA A 142 7.45 7.80 8.90
C ALA A 142 8.77 7.02 8.92
N GLN A 143 9.68 7.34 9.85
CA GLN A 143 10.92 6.59 10.05
C GLN A 143 10.63 5.18 10.58
N THR A 144 9.74 5.03 11.59
CA THR A 144 9.29 3.72 12.08
C THR A 144 8.63 2.89 10.97
N TYR A 145 7.81 3.52 10.12
CA TYR A 145 7.20 2.87 8.97
C TYR A 145 8.26 2.32 8.01
N LEU A 146 9.28 3.14 7.69
CA LEU A 146 10.38 2.75 6.82
C LEU A 146 11.23 1.62 7.40
N ASP A 147 11.56 1.66 8.70
CA ASP A 147 12.38 0.64 9.34
C ASP A 147 11.63 -0.71 9.44
N THR A 148 10.32 -0.66 9.65
CA THR A 148 9.45 -1.85 9.59
C THR A 148 9.37 -2.40 8.17
N PHE A 149 9.20 -1.52 7.17
CA PHE A 149 9.21 -1.90 5.75
C PHE A 149 10.51 -2.62 5.36
N ARG A 150 11.68 -2.08 5.75
CA ARG A 150 12.99 -2.72 5.52
C ARG A 150 13.06 -4.13 6.09
N THR A 151 12.57 -4.30 7.32
CA THR A 151 12.52 -5.62 7.97
C THR A 151 11.58 -6.58 7.25
N ASN A 152 10.48 -6.08 6.69
CA ASN A 152 9.49 -6.88 5.97
C ASN A 152 9.92 -7.26 4.55
N GLN A 153 10.92 -6.60 3.95
CA GLN A 153 11.39 -6.94 2.60
C GLN A 153 11.82 -8.40 2.47
N ALA A 154 12.51 -8.94 3.47
CA ALA A 154 12.94 -10.35 3.47
C ALA A 154 11.74 -11.31 3.58
N LYS A 155 10.73 -10.95 4.39
CA LYS A 155 9.49 -11.74 4.51
C LYS A 155 8.71 -11.72 3.21
N ALA A 156 8.61 -10.56 2.58
CA ALA A 156 7.97 -10.37 1.28
C ALA A 156 8.63 -11.22 0.20
N ALA A 157 9.97 -11.23 0.13
CA ALA A 157 10.71 -12.08 -0.79
C ALA A 157 10.39 -13.56 -0.57
N THR A 158 10.47 -14.06 0.67
CA THR A 158 10.15 -15.45 1.01
C THR A 158 8.71 -15.82 0.65
N ALA A 159 7.75 -14.95 0.93
CA ALA A 159 6.35 -15.21 0.60
C ALA A 159 6.10 -15.23 -0.92
N LEU A 160 6.96 -14.55 -1.67
CA LEU A 160 6.98 -14.55 -3.14
C LEU A 160 7.93 -15.58 -3.73
N GLY A 161 8.44 -16.57 -2.98
CA GLY A 161 9.11 -17.76 -3.52
C GLY A 161 10.33 -17.48 -4.39
#